data_AF-A0A9E5G2G4-F1
#
_entry.id   AF-A0A9E5G2G4-F1
#
_cell.length_a   1.000
_cell.length_b   1.000
_cell.length_c   1.000
_cell.angle_alpha   90.00
_cell.angle_beta   90.00
_cell.angle_gamma   90.00
#
_symmetry.space_group_name_H-M   'P 1'
#
loop_
_entity.id
_entity.type
_entity.pdbx_description
1 polymer ?
#
loop_
_entity_poly.entity_id
_entity_poly.type
_entity_poly.pdbx_seq_one_letter_code
_entity_poly.pdbx_strand_id
1 'polypeptide(L)'
;MDKVTAVRTEYRIKEWTEKIKEFRAGGMTAKAWCETNGINIKTYYYWLHKIRAMLCDETENHAIVPLQLHPRETAAAITVSIGNISVKITDGTSSETITAVLDACKRIC
;
A
#
# COMPACT_ATOMS: atom_id res chain seq x y z
N MET A 1 -22.26 -13.59 -33.50
CA MET A 1 -21.57 -14.14 -32.32
C MET A 1 -22.21 -15.48 -31.99
N ASP A 2 -21.54 -16.60 -32.19
CA ASP A 2 -22.14 -17.93 -32.00
C ASP A 2 -22.41 -18.21 -30.52
N LYS A 3 -23.68 -18.54 -30.19
CA LYS A 3 -24.14 -18.81 -28.81
C LYS A 3 -23.31 -19.87 -28.09
N VAL A 4 -22.82 -20.87 -28.83
CA VAL A 4 -21.97 -21.96 -28.31
C VAL A 4 -20.62 -21.44 -27.79
N THR A 5 -20.05 -20.44 -28.45
CA THR A 5 -18.75 -19.86 -28.08
C THR A 5 -18.84 -19.03 -26.80
N ALA A 6 -19.97 -18.35 -26.58
CA ALA A 6 -20.24 -17.59 -25.36
C ALA A 6 -20.35 -18.52 -24.14
N VAL A 7 -21.17 -19.56 -24.23
CA VAL A 7 -21.37 -20.54 -23.14
C VAL A 7 -20.05 -21.24 -22.76
N ARG A 8 -19.24 -21.63 -23.74
CA ARG A 8 -17.93 -22.23 -23.49
C ARG A 8 -16.98 -21.28 -22.77
N THR A 9 -17.05 -19.99 -23.08
CA THR A 9 -16.21 -18.96 -22.45
C THR A 9 -16.62 -18.77 -21.00
N GLU A 10 -17.91 -18.65 -20.71
CA GLU A 10 -18.45 -18.55 -19.35
C GLU A 10 -18.07 -19.75 -18.48
N TYR A 11 -18.19 -20.97 -19.03
CA TYR A 11 -17.81 -22.18 -18.31
C TYR A 11 -16.34 -22.15 -17.88
N ARG A 12 -15.44 -21.80 -18.80
CA ARG A 12 -14.01 -21.69 -18.50
C ARG A 12 -13.72 -20.58 -17.48
N ILE A 13 -14.41 -19.45 -17.55
CA ILE A 13 -14.24 -18.38 -16.56
C ILE A 13 -14.61 -18.89 -15.16
N LYS A 14 -15.74 -19.60 -15.02
CA LYS A 14 -16.16 -20.18 -13.74
C LYS A 14 -15.13 -21.17 -13.19
N GLU A 15 -14.70 -22.12 -14.03
CA GLU A 15 -13.68 -23.11 -13.67
C GLU A 15 -12.38 -22.46 -13.18
N TRP A 16 -11.88 -21.45 -13.92
CA TRP A 16 -10.64 -20.77 -13.54
C TRP A 16 -10.80 -19.88 -12.31
N THR A 17 -12.00 -19.37 -12.07
CA THR A 17 -12.31 -18.60 -10.85
C THR A 17 -12.21 -19.50 -9.62
N GLU A 18 -12.76 -20.72 -9.68
CA GLU A 18 -12.67 -21.70 -8.58
C GLU A 18 -11.21 -22.09 -8.31
N LYS A 19 -10.46 -22.44 -9.36
CA LYS A 19 -9.02 -22.74 -9.28
C LYS A 19 -8.20 -21.61 -8.62
N ILE A 20 -8.47 -20.35 -8.96
CA ILE A 20 -7.78 -19.21 -8.35
C ILE A 20 -8.18 -19.03 -6.89
N LYS A 21 -9.44 -19.29 -6.53
CA LYS A 21 -9.89 -19.24 -5.12
C LYS A 21 -9.21 -20.31 -4.28
N GLU A 22 -9.12 -21.53 -4.78
CA GLU A 22 -8.40 -22.64 -4.13
C GLU A 22 -6.92 -22.29 -3.92
N PHE A 23 -6.26 -21.76 -4.97
CA PHE A 23 -4.88 -21.27 -4.84
C PHE A 23 -4.74 -20.23 -3.73
N ARG A 24 -5.64 -19.23 -3.67
CA ARG A 24 -5.57 -18.16 -2.66
C ARG A 24 -5.83 -18.66 -1.24
N ALA A 25 -6.59 -19.74 -1.08
CA ALA A 25 -6.79 -20.38 0.22
C ALA A 25 -5.52 -21.11 0.68
N GLY A 26 -4.68 -21.56 -0.26
CA GLY A 26 -3.38 -22.17 0.03
C GLY A 26 -2.28 -21.12 0.19
N GLY A 27 -1.58 -21.12 1.32
CA GLY A 27 -0.43 -20.22 1.56
C GLY A 27 0.84 -20.57 0.76
N MET A 28 0.73 -21.26 -0.38
CA MET A 28 1.86 -21.70 -1.20
C MET A 28 2.10 -20.78 -2.39
N THR A 29 3.26 -20.90 -3.04
CA THR A 29 3.56 -20.09 -4.23
C THR A 29 2.77 -20.57 -5.45
N ALA A 30 2.47 -19.67 -6.38
CA ALA A 30 1.73 -20.00 -7.61
C ALA A 30 2.43 -21.09 -8.43
N LYS A 31 3.77 -21.10 -8.44
CA LYS A 31 4.57 -22.12 -9.13
C LYS A 31 4.35 -23.52 -8.53
N ALA A 32 4.51 -23.65 -7.22
CA ALA A 32 4.33 -24.93 -6.52
C ALA A 32 2.89 -25.46 -6.68
N TRP A 33 1.90 -24.57 -6.53
CA TRP A 33 0.49 -24.96 -6.72
C TRP A 33 0.21 -25.41 -8.16
N CYS A 34 0.73 -24.69 -9.16
CA CYS A 34 0.59 -25.06 -10.57
C CYS A 34 1.21 -26.43 -10.86
N GLU A 35 2.41 -26.71 -10.32
CA GLU A 35 3.10 -28.00 -10.48
C GLU A 35 2.28 -29.14 -9.87
N THR A 36 1.76 -28.99 -8.64
CA THR A 36 0.93 -30.02 -7.98
C THR A 36 -0.39 -30.27 -8.71
N ASN A 37 -1.00 -29.24 -9.31
CA ASN A 37 -2.28 -29.34 -10.00
C ASN A 37 -2.15 -29.66 -11.51
N GLY A 38 -0.93 -29.89 -12.02
CA GLY A 38 -0.69 -30.17 -13.43
C GLY A 38 -1.02 -28.98 -14.36
N ILE A 39 -0.97 -27.76 -13.82
CA ILE A 39 -1.32 -26.53 -14.54
C ILE A 39 -0.05 -25.86 -15.04
N ASN A 40 -0.06 -25.41 -16.30
CA ASN A 40 1.01 -24.56 -16.80
C ASN A 40 0.93 -23.17 -16.15
N ILE A 41 2.04 -22.73 -15.55
CA ILE A 41 2.13 -21.43 -14.86
C ILE A 41 1.75 -20.23 -15.76
N LYS A 42 2.06 -20.28 -17.06
CA LYS A 42 1.69 -19.22 -18.01
C LYS A 42 0.17 -19.19 -18.23
N THR A 43 -0.46 -20.35 -18.32
CA THR A 43 -1.92 -20.48 -18.43
C THR A 43 -2.61 -19.95 -17.18
N TYR A 44 -2.06 -20.25 -16.00
CA TYR A 44 -2.55 -19.68 -14.74
C TYR A 44 -2.52 -18.14 -14.76
N TYR A 45 -1.38 -17.54 -15.09
CA TYR A 45 -1.28 -16.07 -15.13
C TYR A 45 -2.16 -15.45 -16.21
N TYR A 46 -2.31 -16.10 -17.36
CA TYR A 46 -3.24 -15.67 -18.41
C TYR A 46 -4.67 -15.58 -17.88
N TRP A 47 -5.16 -16.63 -17.22
CA TRP A 47 -6.52 -16.64 -16.67
C TRP A 47 -6.69 -15.70 -15.48
N LEU A 48 -5.69 -15.58 -14.62
CA LEU A 48 -5.69 -14.63 -13.52
C LEU A 48 -5.80 -13.18 -14.04
N HIS A 49 -5.02 -12.84 -15.07
CA HIS A 49 -5.10 -11.52 -15.70
C HIS A 49 -6.47 -11.30 -16.33
N LYS A 50 -6.97 -12.28 -17.11
CA LYS A 50 -8.28 -12.19 -17.77
C LYS A 50 -9.44 -12.00 -16.79
N ILE A 51 -9.45 -12.74 -15.68
CA ILE A 51 -10.48 -12.62 -14.64
C ILE A 51 -10.37 -11.27 -13.92
N ARG A 52 -9.14 -10.80 -13.62
CA ARG A 52 -8.94 -9.47 -13.04
C ARG A 52 -9.41 -8.36 -13.96
N ALA A 53 -9.11 -8.45 -15.26
CA ALA A 53 -9.57 -7.47 -16.25
C ALA A 53 -11.10 -7.41 -16.29
N MET A 54 -11.80 -8.56 -16.32
CA MET A 54 -13.27 -8.58 -16.28
C MET A 54 -13.85 -7.91 -15.02
N LEU A 55 -13.22 -8.12 -13.86
CA LEU A 55 -13.65 -7.48 -12.61
C LEU A 55 -13.28 -5.99 -12.55
N CYS A 56 -12.17 -5.59 -13.19
CA CYS A 56 -11.75 -4.19 -13.27
C CYS A 56 -12.52 -3.40 -14.33
N ASP A 57 -12.99 -4.03 -15.40
CA ASP A 57 -13.89 -3.41 -16.37
C ASP A 57 -15.27 -3.11 -15.73
N GLU A 58 -15.65 -3.84 -14.67
CA GLU A 58 -16.79 -3.47 -13.80
C GLU A 58 -16.46 -2.31 -12.83
N THR A 59 -15.18 -2.01 -12.62
CA THR A 59 -14.68 -0.94 -11.75
C THR A 59 -13.71 -0.04 -12.51
N GLU A 60 -14.19 0.66 -13.55
CA GLU A 60 -13.47 1.80 -14.16
C GLU A 60 -13.36 2.98 -13.17
N ASN A 61 -12.76 2.74 -12.02
CA ASN A 61 -12.37 3.74 -11.03
C ASN A 61 -11.14 3.23 -10.28
N HIS A 62 -10.04 3.06 -11.01
CA HIS A 62 -8.71 3.14 -10.41
C HIS A 62 -8.46 4.62 -10.04
N ALA A 63 -9.22 5.14 -9.08
CA ALA A 63 -8.94 6.44 -8.51
C ALA A 63 -7.57 6.36 -7.85
N ILE A 64 -6.65 7.21 -8.29
CA ILE A 64 -5.40 7.45 -7.57
C ILE A 64 -5.80 8.05 -6.22
N VAL A 65 -5.91 7.21 -5.20
CA VAL A 65 -6.22 7.67 -3.85
C VAL A 65 -4.94 8.31 -3.30
N PRO A 66 -4.97 9.58 -2.88
CA PRO A 66 -3.84 10.19 -2.23
C PRO A 66 -3.49 9.37 -0.98
N LEU A 67 -2.27 8.83 -0.94
CA LEU A 67 -1.71 8.32 0.30
C LEU A 67 -1.67 9.48 1.28
N GLN A 68 -2.49 9.43 2.33
CA GLN A 68 -2.39 10.37 3.45
C GLN A 68 -1.08 10.09 4.19
N LEU A 69 -0.01 10.71 3.69
CA LEU A 69 1.23 10.89 4.44
C LEU A 69 0.87 11.77 5.63
N HIS A 70 0.55 11.14 6.76
CA HIS A 70 0.52 11.84 8.03
C HIS A 70 1.93 12.37 8.22
N PRO A 71 2.14 13.70 8.30
CA PRO A 71 3.42 14.22 8.74
C PRO A 71 3.69 13.55 10.07
N ARG A 72 4.77 12.78 10.14
CA ARG A 72 5.27 12.29 11.42
C ARG A 72 5.53 13.56 12.22
N GLU A 73 4.65 13.87 13.16
CA GLU A 73 4.91 14.91 14.14
C GLU A 73 6.23 14.53 14.78
N THR A 74 7.30 15.22 14.41
CA THR A 74 8.60 15.06 15.05
C THR A 74 8.41 15.64 16.44
N ALA A 75 8.02 14.76 17.38
CA ALA A 75 7.91 15.09 18.78
C ALA A 75 9.20 15.82 19.17
N ALA A 76 9.07 17.06 19.65
CA ALA A 76 10.21 17.85 20.08
C ALA A 76 10.99 17.04 21.12
N ALA A 77 12.28 16.82 20.88
CA ALA A 77 13.13 16.04 21.77
C ALA A 77 13.25 16.71 23.14
N ILE A 78 13.24 18.04 23.17
CA ILE A 78 13.33 18.83 24.40
C ILE A 78 12.40 20.04 24.29
N THR A 79 11.59 20.30 25.32
CA THR A 79 10.84 21.56 25.46
C THR A 79 11.34 22.30 26.70
N VAL A 80 11.83 23.52 26.53
CA VAL A 80 12.33 24.40 27.60
C VAL A 80 11.31 25.51 27.82
N SER A 81 10.95 25.78 29.07
CA SER A 81 10.04 26.90 29.40
C SER A 81 10.71 27.85 30.39
N ILE A 82 10.77 29.15 30.05
CA ILE A 82 11.34 30.23 30.87
C ILE A 82 10.27 31.31 30.99
N GLY A 83 9.63 31.42 32.16
CA GLY A 83 8.48 32.32 32.35
C GLY A 83 7.36 32.03 31.36
N ASN A 84 7.02 33.02 30.54
CA ASN A 84 5.98 32.91 29.50
C ASN A 84 6.51 32.42 28.14
N ILE A 85 7.80 32.11 28.03
CA ILE A 85 8.44 31.67 26.78
C ILE A 85 8.57 30.15 26.81
N SER A 86 8.08 29.49 25.76
CA SER A 86 8.25 28.04 25.56
C SER A 86 9.02 27.80 24.25
N VAL A 87 10.14 27.10 24.35
CA VAL A 87 11.05 26.78 23.24
C VAL A 87 11.04 25.27 23.03
N LYS A 88 10.71 24.84 21.81
CA LYS A 88 10.74 23.44 21.39
C LYS A 88 11.97 23.19 20.54
N ILE A 89 12.81 22.26 20.96
CA ILE A 89 14.04 21.85 20.28
C ILE A 89 13.83 20.47 19.69
N THR A 90 14.01 20.36 18.38
CA THR A 90 13.94 19.09 17.65
C THR A 90 15.34 18.51 17.45
N ASP A 91 15.42 17.20 17.22
CA ASP A 91 16.67 16.54 16.84
C ASP A 91 17.27 17.20 15.60
N GLY A 92 18.58 17.47 15.64
CA GLY A 92 19.32 18.13 14.56
C GLY A 92 19.44 19.65 14.69
N THR A 93 18.89 20.28 15.74
CA THR A 93 19.13 21.70 16.01
C THR A 93 20.59 21.93 16.38
N SER A 94 21.27 22.89 15.74
CA SER A 94 22.68 23.18 16.02
C SER A 94 22.85 23.88 17.38
N SER A 95 24.00 23.64 18.02
CA SER A 95 24.34 24.28 19.31
C SER A 95 24.37 25.80 19.23
N GLU A 96 24.76 26.36 18.07
CA GLU A 96 24.78 27.81 17.83
C GLU A 96 23.37 28.40 17.87
N THR A 97 22.41 27.75 17.21
CA THR A 97 21.00 28.18 17.20
C THR A 97 20.38 28.10 18.59
N ILE A 98 20.64 27.02 19.33
CA ILE A 98 20.15 26.88 20.71
C ILE A 98 20.69 28.01 21.59
N THR A 99 21.99 28.30 21.49
CA THR A 99 22.64 29.34 22.30
C THR A 99 22.11 30.73 21.97
N ALA A 100 21.96 31.06 20.68
CA ALA A 100 21.42 32.34 20.25
C ALA A 100 19.99 32.58 20.76
N VAL A 101 19.14 31.55 20.74
CA VAL A 101 17.77 31.61 21.26
C VAL A 101 17.77 31.80 22.78
N LEU A 102 18.58 31.05 23.52
CA LEU A 102 18.69 31.17 24.97
C LEU A 102 19.21 32.56 25.39
N ASP A 103 20.20 33.10 24.70
CA ASP A 103 20.73 34.43 24.98
C ASP A 103 19.75 35.55 24.62
N ALA A 104 18.97 35.39 23.56
CA ALA A 104 17.86 36.30 23.27
C ALA A 104 16.80 36.26 24.37
N CYS A 105 16.45 35.06 24.88
CA CYS A 105 15.47 34.92 25.97
C CYS A 105 15.96 35.55 27.29
N LYS A 106 17.25 35.41 27.63
CA LYS A 106 17.85 36.06 28.81
C LYS A 106 17.79 37.59 28.79
N ARG A 107 17.64 38.22 27.61
CA ARG A 107 17.52 39.68 27.50
C ARG A 107 16.10 40.19 27.75
N ILE A 108 15.13 39.28 27.76
CA ILE A 108 13.69 39.59 27.87
C ILE A 108 13.18 39.33 29.30
N CYS A 109 13.89 38.52 30.08
CA CYS A 109 13.68 38.34 31.53
C CYS A 109 14.61 39.26 32.34
#